data_AF-A0A379SR28-F1
#
_entry.id   AF-A0A379SR28-F1
#
_cell.length_a   1.000
_cell.length_b   1.000
_cell.length_c   1.000
_cell.angle_alpha   90.00
_cell.angle_beta   90.00
_cell.angle_gamma   90.00
#
_symmetry.space_group_name_H-M   'P 1'
#
loop_
_entity.id
_entity.type
_entity.pdbx_description
1 polymer ?
#
loop_
_entity_poly.entity_id
_entity_poly.type
_entity_poly.pdbx_seq_one_letter_code
_entity_poly.pdbx_strand_id
1 'polypeptide(L)'
;MKNNGEMMNQVTQKMRVINDTANRMSDIINIIDSIAFQTNILALNAAVEAARAGEHGAVLPLSRGRFASWRKKSASSASEIRNLIEDSTSQTQEGMQLVEKASALINGMVDNVEEMDVILREIGQASREQNRWYFTD
;
A
#
# COMPACT_ATOMS: atom_id res chain seq x y z
N MET A 1 -2.19 25.21 12.93
CA MET A 1 -1.06 24.53 12.27
C MET A 1 -0.70 23.18 12.89
N LYS A 2 -0.72 22.98 14.22
CA LYS A 2 -0.51 21.65 14.85
C LYS A 2 -1.33 20.50 14.23
N ASN A 3 -2.59 20.75 13.86
CA ASN A 3 -3.45 19.75 13.23
C ASN A 3 -3.01 19.30 11.83
N ASN A 4 -2.34 20.15 11.04
CA ASN A 4 -1.95 19.77 9.67
C ASN A 4 -0.76 18.80 9.66
N GLY A 5 0.26 19.08 10.48
CA GLY A 5 1.40 18.17 10.63
C GLY A 5 1.00 16.82 11.25
N GLU A 6 0.11 16.84 12.24
CA GLU A 6 -0.46 15.61 12.82
C GLU A 6 -1.28 14.82 11.79
N MET A 7 -2.08 15.48 10.96
CA MET A 7 -2.86 14.82 9.92
C MET A 7 -1.97 14.17 8.85
N MET A 8 -0.91 14.85 8.41
CA MET A 8 0.06 14.27 7.46
C MET A 8 0.80 13.07 8.08
N ASN A 9 1.20 13.16 9.34
CA ASN A 9 1.79 12.03 10.06
C ASN A 9 0.83 10.84 10.15
N GLN A 10 -0.46 11.07 10.43
CA GLN A 10 -1.46 10.00 10.44
C GLN A 10 -1.63 9.34 9.07
N VAL A 11 -1.67 10.13 7.99
CA VAL A 11 -1.76 9.60 6.61
C VAL A 11 -0.53 8.75 6.29
N THR A 12 0.68 9.24 6.56
CA THR A 12 1.92 8.48 6.34
C THR A 12 1.93 7.18 7.14
N GLN A 13 1.48 7.21 8.39
CA GLN A 13 1.38 6.01 9.22
C GLN A 13 0.36 5.01 8.67
N LYS A 14 -0.78 5.47 8.15
CA LYS A 14 -1.76 4.59 7.49
C LYS A 14 -1.21 3.98 6.21
N MET A 15 -0.49 4.74 5.38
CA MET A 15 0.17 4.21 4.18
C MET A 15 1.21 3.13 4.53
N ARG A 16 1.97 3.30 5.61
CA ARG A 16 2.91 2.27 6.09
C ARG A 16 2.17 0.98 6.48
N VAL A 17 1.07 1.08 7.21
CA VAL A 17 0.25 -0.09 7.58
C VAL A 17 -0.33 -0.79 6.35
N ILE A 18 -0.73 -0.05 5.32
CA ILE A 18 -1.20 -0.63 4.04
C ILE A 18 -0.09 -1.43 3.37
N ASN A 19 1.13 -0.88 3.29
CA ASN A 19 2.29 -1.56 2.72
C ASN A 19 2.65 -2.83 3.51
N ASP A 20 2.71 -2.76 4.84
CA ASP A 20 2.95 -3.93 5.69
C ASP A 20 1.88 -5.02 5.49
N THR A 21 0.62 -4.61 5.31
CA THR A 21 -0.49 -5.53 5.04
C THR A 21 -0.35 -6.18 3.66
N ALA A 22 0.05 -5.42 2.64
CA ALA A 22 0.32 -5.93 1.29
C ALA A 22 1.45 -6.98 1.29
N ASN A 23 2.54 -6.73 2.02
CA ASN A 23 3.63 -7.69 2.17
C ASN A 23 3.15 -9.01 2.80
N ARG A 24 2.36 -8.92 3.88
CA ARG A 24 1.74 -10.10 4.51
C ARG A 24 0.81 -10.86 3.57
N MET A 25 0.06 -10.16 2.71
CA MET A 25 -0.77 -10.80 1.70
C MET A 25 0.09 -11.56 0.67
N SER A 26 1.24 -10.99 0.27
CA SER A 26 2.19 -11.67 -0.63
C SER A 26 2.72 -12.98 -0.03
N ASP A 27 3.07 -12.97 1.26
CA ASP A 27 3.48 -14.18 1.99
C ASP A 27 2.39 -15.26 2.01
N ILE A 28 1.13 -14.85 2.28
CA ILE A 28 -0.02 -15.76 2.26
C ILE A 28 -0.20 -16.38 0.87
N ILE A 29 -0.04 -15.59 -0.20
CA ILE A 29 -0.13 -16.08 -1.57
C ILE A 29 0.98 -17.11 -1.88
N ASN A 30 2.19 -16.89 -1.38
CA ASN A 30 3.28 -17.88 -1.51
C ASN A 30 2.95 -19.19 -0.79
N ILE A 31 2.32 -19.13 0.39
CA ILE A 31 1.84 -20.33 1.10
C ILE A 31 0.74 -21.03 0.30
N ILE A 32 -0.22 -20.29 -0.26
CA ILE A 32 -1.30 -20.86 -1.09
C ILE A 32 -0.72 -21.58 -2.31
N ASP A 33 0.26 -21.00 -2.98
CA ASP A 33 0.92 -21.61 -4.14
C ASP A 33 1.67 -22.90 -3.75
N SER A 34 2.33 -22.90 -2.58
CA SER A 34 2.96 -24.09 -2.01
C SER A 34 1.95 -25.21 -1.71
N ILE A 35 0.82 -24.87 -1.09
CA ILE A 35 -0.27 -25.82 -0.81
C ILE A 35 -0.85 -26.39 -2.12
N ALA A 36 -1.06 -25.54 -3.12
CA ALA A 36 -1.55 -25.96 -4.44
C ALA A 36 -0.57 -26.94 -5.11
N PHE A 37 0.74 -26.70 -5.00
CA PHE A 37 1.77 -27.60 -5.50
C PHE A 37 1.81 -28.93 -4.74
N GLN A 38 1.75 -28.92 -3.41
CA GLN A 38 1.69 -30.14 -2.59
C GLN A 38 0.44 -30.98 -2.91
N THR A 39 -0.71 -30.32 -3.04
CA THR A 39 -1.98 -30.97 -3.42
C THR A 39 -1.87 -31.61 -4.81
N ASN A 40 -1.14 -30.99 -5.73
CA ASN A 40 -0.87 -31.56 -7.05
C ASN A 40 -0.04 -32.84 -6.98
N ILE A 41 1.02 -32.87 -6.16
CA ILE A 41 1.83 -34.08 -5.96
C ILE A 41 0.98 -35.20 -5.35
N LEU A 42 0.17 -34.89 -4.33
CA LEU A 42 -0.74 -35.86 -3.70
C LEU A 42 -1.75 -36.43 -4.71
N ALA A 43 -2.38 -35.58 -5.53
CA ALA A 43 -3.33 -36.01 -6.55
C ALA A 43 -2.67 -36.87 -7.63
N LEU A 44 -1.44 -36.56 -8.03
CA LEU A 44 -0.68 -37.37 -8.97
C LEU A 44 -0.36 -38.75 -8.38
N ASN A 45 0.13 -38.80 -7.15
CA ASN A 45 0.46 -40.05 -6.45
C ASN A 45 -0.78 -40.95 -6.29
N ALA A 46 -1.92 -40.38 -5.89
CA ALA A 46 -3.18 -41.11 -5.78
C ALA A 46 -3.60 -41.71 -7.13
N ALA A 47 -3.39 -40.98 -8.22
CA ALA A 47 -3.75 -41.46 -9.54
C ALA A 47 -2.77 -42.52 -10.10
N VAL A 48 -1.50 -42.48 -9.71
CA VAL A 48 -0.54 -43.55 -10.00
C VAL A 48 -0.91 -44.82 -9.24
N GLU A 49 -1.23 -44.71 -7.95
CA GLU A 49 -1.62 -45.86 -7.13
C GLU A 49 -2.93 -46.49 -7.62
N ALA A 50 -3.90 -45.68 -8.05
CA ALA A 50 -5.14 -46.17 -8.67
C ALA A 50 -4.89 -46.89 -10.00
N ALA A 51 -3.97 -46.40 -10.85
CA ALA A 51 -3.58 -47.11 -12.06
C ALA A 51 -2.88 -48.44 -11.75
N ARG A 52 -2.13 -48.50 -10.63
CA ARG A 52 -1.47 -49.73 -10.15
C ARG A 52 -2.46 -50.76 -9.59
N ALA A 53 -3.63 -50.33 -9.12
CA ALA A 53 -4.67 -51.17 -8.53
C ALA A 53 -5.59 -51.91 -9.53
N GLY A 54 -5.41 -51.73 -10.84
CA GLY A 54 -6.17 -52.48 -11.87
C GLY A 54 -7.68 -52.17 -11.86
N GLU A 55 -8.54 -53.21 -11.94
CA GLU A 55 -10.01 -53.05 -12.05
C GLU A 55 -10.66 -52.26 -10.90
N HIS A 56 -10.06 -52.29 -9.69
CA HIS A 56 -10.56 -51.52 -8.55
C HIS A 56 -10.27 -50.01 -8.63
N GLY A 57 -9.37 -49.56 -9.54
CA GLY A 57 -8.99 -48.15 -9.71
C GLY A 57 -9.75 -47.40 -10.81
N ALA A 58 -10.66 -48.06 -11.54
CA ALA A 58 -11.30 -47.55 -12.76
C ALA A 58 -12.18 -46.30 -12.59
N VAL A 59 -12.56 -45.93 -11.35
CA VAL A 59 -13.43 -44.78 -11.05
C VAL A 59 -12.64 -43.45 -10.89
N LEU A 60 -11.31 -43.52 -10.73
CA LEU A 60 -10.46 -42.33 -10.51
C LEU A 60 -10.14 -41.43 -11.74
N PRO A 61 -10.23 -41.85 -13.02
CA PRO A 61 -9.85 -41.00 -14.16
C PRO A 61 -10.64 -39.69 -14.26
N LEU A 62 -11.93 -39.71 -13.91
CA LEU A 62 -12.81 -38.53 -13.90
C LEU A 62 -12.37 -37.48 -12.85
N SER A 63 -11.71 -37.90 -11.77
CA SER A 63 -11.22 -36.99 -10.73
C SER A 63 -9.97 -36.20 -11.19
N ARG A 64 -9.07 -36.81 -11.98
CA ARG A 64 -7.83 -36.17 -12.48
C ARG A 64 -8.08 -34.89 -13.28
N GLY A 65 -9.05 -34.89 -14.19
CA GLY A 65 -9.40 -33.72 -14.99
C GLY A 65 -9.93 -32.55 -14.16
N ARG A 66 -10.71 -32.86 -13.11
CA ARG A 66 -11.25 -31.84 -12.19
C ARG A 66 -10.15 -31.23 -11.32
N PHE A 67 -9.22 -32.04 -10.78
CA PHE A 67 -8.08 -31.53 -10.01
C PHE A 67 -7.15 -30.65 -10.84
N ALA A 68 -6.86 -31.04 -12.09
CA ALA A 68 -6.04 -30.21 -12.99
C ALA A 68 -6.71 -28.86 -13.30
N SER A 69 -8.03 -28.84 -13.50
CA SER A 69 -8.81 -27.62 -13.70
C SER A 69 -8.80 -26.71 -12.47
N TRP A 70 -9.01 -27.26 -11.28
CA TRP A 70 -8.91 -26.52 -10.01
C TRP A 70 -7.53 -25.93 -9.79
N ARG A 71 -6.47 -26.68 -10.12
CA ARG A 71 -5.09 -26.19 -10.02
C ARG A 71 -4.82 -25.02 -10.95
N LYS A 72 -5.22 -25.13 -12.22
CA LYS A 72 -5.05 -24.04 -13.20
C LYS A 72 -5.81 -22.79 -12.74
N LYS A 73 -7.01 -22.97 -12.18
CA LYS A 73 -7.80 -21.88 -11.62
C LYS A 73 -7.13 -21.26 -10.39
N SER A 74 -6.65 -22.07 -9.45
CA SER A 74 -5.95 -21.61 -8.25
C SER A 74 -4.69 -20.83 -8.58
N ALA A 75 -3.87 -21.32 -9.51
CA ALA A 75 -2.65 -20.64 -9.96
C ALA A 75 -2.98 -19.31 -10.65
N SER A 76 -4.01 -19.29 -11.49
CA SER A 76 -4.47 -18.05 -12.15
C SER A 76 -4.95 -17.01 -11.12
N SER A 77 -5.77 -17.41 -10.16
CA SER A 77 -6.26 -16.51 -9.11
C SER A 77 -5.14 -16.03 -8.19
N ALA A 78 -4.19 -16.90 -7.84
CA ALA A 78 -3.02 -16.51 -7.05
C ALA A 78 -2.15 -15.48 -7.79
N SER A 79 -1.95 -15.66 -9.10
CA SER A 79 -1.24 -14.69 -9.93
C SER A 79 -1.98 -13.36 -10.03
N GLU A 80 -3.30 -13.37 -10.20
CA GLU A 80 -4.11 -12.16 -10.29
C GLU A 80 -4.10 -11.38 -8.96
N ILE A 81 -4.20 -12.08 -7.82
CA ILE A 81 -4.07 -11.47 -6.50
C ILE A 81 -2.66 -10.89 -6.30
N ARG A 82 -1.60 -11.59 -6.74
CA ARG A 82 -0.22 -11.08 -6.66
C ARG A 82 -0.09 -9.75 -7.42
N ASN A 83 -0.60 -9.68 -8.65
CA ASN A 83 -0.57 -8.45 -9.44
C ASN A 83 -1.34 -7.31 -8.74
N LEU A 84 -2.53 -7.58 -8.19
CA LEU A 84 -3.30 -6.58 -7.45
C LEU A 84 -2.57 -6.06 -6.21
N ILE A 85 -1.82 -6.92 -5.51
CA ILE A 85 -0.98 -6.55 -4.36
C ILE A 85 0.20 -5.68 -4.81
N GLU A 86 0.88 -6.05 -5.89
CA GLU A 86 1.99 -5.29 -6.48
C GLU A 86 1.51 -3.89 -6.92
N ASP A 87 0.40 -3.82 -7.63
CA ASP A 87 -0.24 -2.57 -8.04
C ASP A 87 -0.61 -1.70 -6.84
N SER A 88 -1.24 -2.30 -5.81
CA SER A 88 -1.60 -1.60 -4.58
C SER A 88 -0.37 -1.06 -3.83
N THR A 89 0.74 -1.81 -3.86
CA THR A 89 2.01 -1.41 -3.25
C THR A 89 2.61 -0.22 -4.00
N SER A 90 2.64 -0.26 -5.33
CA SER A 90 3.10 0.85 -6.16
C SER A 90 2.28 2.13 -5.91
N GLN A 91 0.95 2.01 -5.93
CA GLN A 91 0.05 3.15 -5.67
C GLN A 91 0.24 3.74 -4.27
N THR A 92 0.50 2.89 -3.27
CA THR A 92 0.78 3.33 -1.90
C THR A 92 2.11 4.07 -1.81
N GLN A 93 3.15 3.62 -2.52
CA GLN A 93 4.45 4.30 -2.58
C GLN A 93 4.34 5.67 -3.29
N GLU A 94 3.63 5.74 -4.41
CA GLU A 94 3.35 7.00 -5.10
C GLU A 94 2.56 7.97 -4.19
N GLY A 95 1.54 7.46 -3.49
CA GLY A 95 0.78 8.22 -2.51
C GLY A 95 1.64 8.77 -1.37
N MET A 96 2.61 7.99 -0.89
CA MET A 96 3.57 8.43 0.14
C MET A 96 4.42 9.61 -0.36
N GLN A 97 4.94 9.54 -1.59
CA GLN A 97 5.70 10.64 -2.18
C GLN A 97 4.87 11.92 -2.34
N LEU A 98 3.59 11.79 -2.70
CA LEU A 98 2.68 12.93 -2.80
C LEU A 98 2.42 13.59 -1.44
N VAL A 99 2.24 12.78 -0.39
CA VAL A 99 2.06 13.26 0.98
C VAL A 99 3.31 13.98 1.49
N GLU A 100 4.51 13.46 1.22
CA GLU A 100 5.77 14.12 1.58
C GLU A 100 5.91 15.49 0.90
N LYS A 101 5.62 15.57 -0.41
CA LYS A 101 5.61 16.84 -1.15
C LYS A 101 4.60 17.82 -0.56
N ALA A 102 3.38 17.36 -0.27
CA ALA A 102 2.35 18.19 0.33
C ALA A 102 2.76 18.71 1.73
N SER A 103 3.40 17.86 2.54
CA SER A 103 3.93 18.24 3.84
C SER A 103 5.01 19.33 3.72
N ALA A 104 5.92 19.21 2.76
CA ALA A 104 6.97 20.21 2.51
C ALA A 104 6.38 21.56 2.09
N LEU A 105 5.38 21.55 1.20
CA LEU A 105 4.67 22.76 0.77
C LEU A 105 3.93 23.46 1.92
N ILE A 106 3.26 22.69 2.78
CA ILE A 106 2.57 23.25 3.96
C ILE A 106 3.56 23.86 4.94
N ASN A 107 4.71 23.22 5.18
CA ASN A 107 5.75 23.77 6.05
C ASN A 107 6.30 25.09 5.48
N GLY A 108 6.60 25.16 4.19
CA GLY A 108 7.02 26.43 3.57
C GLY A 108 5.93 27.51 3.61
N MET A 109 4.65 27.13 3.57
CA MET A 109 3.55 28.08 3.74
C MET A 109 3.51 28.65 5.17
N VAL A 110 3.83 27.84 6.18
CA VAL A 110 3.94 28.31 7.58
C VAL A 110 5.06 29.33 7.70
N ASP A 111 6.24 29.03 7.14
CA ASP A 111 7.40 29.93 7.16
C ASP A 111 7.07 31.28 6.50
N ASN A 112 6.41 31.26 5.33
CA ASN A 112 5.99 32.48 4.64
C ASN A 112 4.99 33.32 5.46
N VAL A 113 4.11 32.68 6.23
CA VAL A 113 3.16 33.37 7.11
C VAL A 113 3.88 34.01 8.30
N GLU A 114 4.89 33.33 8.86
CA GLU A 114 5.73 33.90 9.92
C GLU A 114 6.55 35.09 9.43
N GLU A 115 7.14 35.02 8.24
CA GLU A 115 7.83 36.16 7.62
C GLU A 115 6.89 37.34 7.38
N MET A 116 5.66 37.07 6.93
CA MET A 116 4.64 38.09 6.75
C MET A 116 4.25 38.77 8.08
N ASP A 117 4.19 38.03 9.19
CA ASP A 117 3.96 38.61 10.54
C ASP A 117 5.10 39.56 10.94
N VAL A 118 6.35 39.19 10.65
CA VAL A 118 7.52 40.05 10.91
C VAL A 118 7.42 41.36 10.12
N ILE A 119 7.16 41.29 8.82
CA ILE A 119 7.02 42.47 7.95
C ILE A 119 5.87 43.36 8.44
N LEU A 120 4.73 42.79 8.82
CA LEU A 120 3.60 43.56 9.35
C LEU A 120 3.92 44.27 10.66
N ARG A 121 4.74 43.67 11.53
CA ARG A 121 5.23 44.32 12.76
C ARG A 121 6.15 45.49 12.46
N GLU A 122 7.06 45.34 11.51
CA GLU A 122 7.97 46.41 11.06
C GLU A 122 7.19 47.58 10.46
N ILE A 123 6.21 47.31 9.59
CA ILE A 123 5.30 48.34 9.04
C ILE A 123 4.56 49.05 10.17
N GLY A 124 4.04 48.31 11.15
CA GLY A 124 3.37 48.88 12.31
C GLY A 124 4.28 49.77 13.16
N GLN A 125 5.57 49.43 13.30
CA GLN A 125 6.55 50.27 13.97
C GLN A 125 6.85 51.55 13.17
N ALA A 126 7.18 51.42 11.89
CA ALA A 126 7.47 52.55 11.01
C ALA A 126 6.28 53.53 10.94
N SER A 127 5.05 53.02 10.87
CA SER A 127 3.84 53.86 10.83
C SER A 127 3.62 54.64 12.14
N ARG A 128 3.92 54.03 13.31
CA ARG A 128 3.89 54.73 14.60
C ARG A 128 5.00 55.78 14.71
N GLU A 129 6.18 55.50 14.20
CA GLU A 129 7.27 56.48 14.14
C GLU A 129 6.90 57.65 13.24
N GLN A 130 6.45 57.39 12.02
CA GLN A 130 6.03 58.40 11.06
C GLN A 130 4.96 59.31 11.65
N ASN A 131 3.93 58.75 12.28
CA ASN A 131 2.90 59.55 12.96
C ASN A 131 3.50 60.47 14.05
N ARG A 132 4.52 60.00 14.78
CA ARG A 132 5.21 60.80 15.80
C ARG A 132 5.94 61.99 15.18
N TRP A 133 6.62 61.81 14.04
CA TRP A 133 7.31 62.87 13.30
C TRP A 133 6.35 64.00 12.89
N TYR A 134 5.14 63.66 12.41
CA TYR A 134 4.12 64.62 11.99
C TYR A 134 3.56 65.50 13.12
N PHE A 135 3.72 65.13 14.39
CA PHE A 135 3.26 65.94 15.54
C PHE A 135 4.40 66.71 16.24
N THR A 136 5.64 66.52 15.80
CA THR A 136 6.82 67.23 16.33
C THR A 136 7.33 68.35 15.42
N ASP A 137 6.88 68.40 14.16
CA ASP A 137 7.00 69.56 13.26
C ASP A 137 5.80 70.51 13.40
#